data_AF-A0A7V4YW91-F1
#
_entry.id   AF-A0A7V4YW91-F1
#
_cell.length_a   1.000
_cell.length_b   1.000
_cell.length_c   1.000
_cell.angle_alpha   90.00
_cell.angle_beta   90.00
_cell.angle_gamma   90.00
#
_symmetry.space_group_name_H-M   'P 1'
#
loop_
_entity.id
_entity.type
_entity.pdbx_description
1 polymer ?
#
loop_
_entity_poly.entity_id
_entity_poly.type
_entity_poly.pdbx_seq_one_letter_code
_entity_poly.pdbx_strand_id
1 'polypeptide(L)'
;MRFAFLVFANVLIFNSLAVGQHFYYTPNTVAIPVLVQKQDFGVSTGTAWGNGYDALELQGIYSPISHGAIMLNGFISRSNEVRSNRKEGAGYRFFELGVGAYHALERGSASIFAGVGQGNLYNYYGNENFSDFRVRRYFVQPGLAYADTYFRCGLALRFSRLSYPKGQSSFDIDAQELDAIRKIEEDSPFFLPELGLNGGIILSPFVLA
;
A
#
# COMPACT_ATOMS: atom_id res chain seq x y z
N MET A 1 22.92 -11.00 21.08
CA MET A 1 22.02 -10.77 19.93
C MET A 1 20.61 -11.10 20.35
N ARG A 2 19.73 -10.10 20.48
CA ARG A 2 18.28 -10.33 20.66
C ARG A 2 17.66 -10.22 19.27
N PHE A 3 17.39 -11.34 18.62
CA PHE A 3 16.57 -11.38 17.41
C PHE A 3 15.11 -11.14 17.85
N ALA A 4 14.59 -9.93 17.64
CA ALA A 4 13.16 -9.65 17.79
C ALA A 4 12.50 -9.87 16.42
N PHE A 5 11.65 -10.89 16.32
CA PHE A 5 10.96 -11.28 15.09
C PHE A 5 9.54 -10.72 15.13
N LEU A 6 9.33 -9.51 14.59
CA LEU A 6 8.03 -8.84 14.62
C LEU A 6 7.23 -9.17 13.35
N VAL A 7 6.13 -9.90 13.51
CA VAL A 7 5.10 -10.11 12.47
C VAL A 7 3.89 -9.23 12.83
N PHE A 8 3.41 -8.42 11.88
CA PHE A 8 2.14 -7.70 12.00
C PHE A 8 1.07 -8.36 11.13
N ALA A 9 -0.13 -8.52 11.67
CA ALA A 9 -1.35 -8.60 10.87
C ALA A 9 -2.01 -7.23 10.94
N ASN A 10 -2.48 -6.66 9.82
CA ASN A 10 -3.36 -5.47 9.82
C ASN A 10 -4.69 -5.86 9.16
N VAL A 11 -5.81 -5.51 9.81
CA VAL A 11 -7.14 -5.60 9.21
C VAL A 11 -7.48 -4.26 8.56
N LEU A 12 -7.40 -4.19 7.23
CA LEU A 12 -7.84 -3.02 6.48
C LEU A 12 -9.36 -3.02 6.35
N ILE A 13 -10.02 -2.06 7.01
CA ILE A 13 -11.43 -1.74 6.74
C ILE A 13 -11.45 -0.69 5.61
N PHE A 14 -11.66 -1.14 4.38
CA PHE A 14 -11.89 -0.25 3.23
C PHE A 14 -13.25 0.44 3.39
N ASN A 15 -13.27 1.66 3.92
CA ASN A 15 -14.41 2.57 3.76
C ASN A 15 -14.32 3.28 2.40
N SER A 16 -14.40 2.53 1.31
CA SER A 16 -14.63 3.13 -0.01
C SER A 16 -16.14 3.25 -0.23
N LEU A 17 -16.68 4.47 -0.13
CA LEU A 17 -18.02 4.85 -0.60
C LEU A 17 -18.15 4.80 -2.14
N ALA A 18 -17.41 3.91 -2.81
CA ALA A 18 -17.55 3.64 -4.22
C ALA A 18 -17.96 2.17 -4.38
N VAL A 19 -19.27 1.95 -4.51
CA VAL A 19 -19.86 0.69 -4.95
C VAL A 19 -19.56 0.57 -6.45
N GLY A 20 -18.32 0.24 -6.80
CA GLY A 20 -17.87 0.06 -8.18
C GLY A 20 -17.14 -1.27 -8.32
N GLN A 21 -17.50 -2.06 -9.35
CA GLN A 21 -16.76 -3.27 -9.71
C GLN A 21 -15.42 -2.95 -10.39
N HIS A 22 -15.11 -1.67 -10.64
CA HIS A 22 -13.85 -1.20 -11.19
C HIS A 22 -13.25 -0.11 -10.28
N PHE A 23 -11.93 -0.07 -10.18
CA PHE A 23 -11.22 0.97 -9.45
C PHE A 23 -10.00 1.40 -10.25
N TYR A 24 -9.62 2.67 -10.08
CA TYR A 24 -8.51 3.29 -10.84
C TYR A 24 -7.30 3.63 -9.96
N TYR A 25 -7.46 3.48 -8.64
CA TYR A 25 -6.41 3.61 -7.65
C TYR A 25 -6.76 2.75 -6.43
N THR A 26 -5.80 1.97 -5.96
CA THR A 26 -5.89 1.30 -4.66
C THR A 26 -4.70 1.73 -3.82
N PRO A 27 -4.92 2.48 -2.72
CA PRO A 27 -3.85 2.76 -1.78
C PRO A 27 -3.47 1.46 -1.05
N ASN A 28 -2.16 1.26 -0.86
CA ASN A 28 -1.63 0.23 0.04
C ASN A 28 -1.41 0.84 1.43
N THR A 29 -1.40 0.01 2.47
CA THR A 29 -1.22 0.46 3.84
C THR A 29 0.07 1.28 3.99
N VAL A 30 -0.01 2.34 4.78
CA VAL A 30 1.17 3.14 5.11
C VAL A 30 2.03 2.38 6.12
N ALA A 31 3.22 1.96 5.70
CA ALA A 31 4.13 1.21 6.56
C ALA A 31 4.77 2.14 7.62
N ILE A 32 4.44 1.96 8.90
CA ILE A 32 4.93 2.80 10.01
C ILE A 32 5.85 1.97 10.90
N PRO A 33 7.18 1.96 10.64
CA PRO A 33 8.12 1.17 11.40
C PRO A 33 8.40 1.74 12.80
N VAL A 34 8.77 0.86 13.73
CA VAL A 34 9.44 1.20 14.99
C VAL A 34 10.84 0.65 14.87
N LEU A 35 11.81 1.52 14.57
CA LEU A 35 13.23 1.18 14.47
C LEU A 35 13.99 1.92 15.55
N VAL A 36 14.74 1.21 16.37
CA VAL A 36 15.47 1.78 17.51
C VAL A 36 16.98 1.63 17.32
N GLN A 37 17.43 0.59 16.63
CA GLN A 37 18.85 0.29 16.46
C GLN A 37 19.18 -0.33 15.10
N LYS A 38 20.47 -0.37 14.78
CA LYS A 38 20.99 -1.07 13.62
C LYS A 38 20.60 -2.56 13.70
N GLN A 39 20.36 -3.17 12.55
CA GLN A 39 19.88 -4.54 12.36
C GLN A 39 18.45 -4.80 12.83
N ASP A 40 17.70 -3.76 13.21
CA ASP A 40 16.25 -3.92 13.41
C ASP A 40 15.56 -4.27 12.09
N PHE A 41 14.61 -5.19 12.19
CA PHE A 41 13.84 -5.72 11.09
C PHE A 41 12.38 -5.87 11.50
N GLY A 42 11.47 -5.62 10.57
CA GLY A 42 10.04 -5.83 10.78
C GLY A 42 9.37 -6.31 9.50
N VAL A 43 8.43 -7.26 9.64
CA VAL A 43 7.59 -7.73 8.53
C VAL A 43 6.15 -7.58 8.94
N SER A 44 5.35 -6.96 8.08
CA SER A 44 3.91 -6.94 8.21
C SER A 44 3.27 -7.66 7.04
N THR A 45 2.16 -8.32 7.31
CA THR A 45 1.27 -8.86 6.31
C THR A 45 -0.15 -8.37 6.60
N GLY A 46 -0.93 -8.14 5.56
CA GLY A 46 -2.31 -7.69 5.68
C GLY A 46 -3.15 -8.46 4.69
N THR A 47 -4.36 -8.84 5.12
CA THR A 47 -5.35 -9.42 4.21
C THR A 47 -6.63 -8.61 4.33
N ALA A 48 -7.28 -8.37 3.19
CA ALA A 48 -8.61 -7.79 3.14
C ALA A 48 -9.48 -8.67 2.25
N TRP A 49 -10.70 -8.87 2.69
CA TRP A 49 -11.70 -9.71 2.05
C TRP A 49 -13.05 -8.99 2.14
N GLY A 50 -13.79 -8.95 1.03
CA GLY A 50 -15.08 -8.28 0.94
C GLY A 50 -15.92 -8.84 -0.21
N ASN A 51 -17.12 -8.29 -0.41
CA ASN A 51 -18.06 -8.70 -1.46
C ASN A 51 -17.42 -8.56 -2.85
N GLY A 52 -16.74 -9.62 -3.30
CA GLY A 52 -16.12 -9.71 -4.62
C GLY A 52 -14.65 -9.36 -4.70
N TYR A 53 -13.94 -9.08 -3.60
CA TYR A 53 -12.52 -8.68 -3.63
C TYR A 53 -11.70 -9.31 -2.50
N ASP A 54 -10.53 -9.84 -2.89
CA ASP A 54 -9.50 -10.30 -1.97
C ASP A 54 -8.22 -9.46 -2.21
N ALA A 55 -7.57 -9.05 -1.13
CA ALA A 55 -6.30 -8.33 -1.17
C ALA A 55 -5.32 -8.93 -0.17
N LEU A 56 -4.06 -8.99 -0.59
CA LEU A 56 -2.91 -9.40 0.19
C LEU A 56 -1.87 -8.29 0.12
N GLU A 57 -1.37 -7.90 1.28
CA GLU A 57 -0.30 -6.93 1.44
C GLU A 57 0.85 -7.55 2.23
N LEU A 58 2.08 -7.27 1.81
CA LEU A 58 3.31 -7.65 2.49
C LEU A 58 4.20 -6.42 2.58
N GLN A 59 4.72 -6.12 3.76
CA GLN A 59 5.72 -5.07 3.94
C GLN A 59 6.89 -5.60 4.73
N GLY A 60 8.09 -5.15 4.37
CA GLY A 60 9.34 -5.50 5.03
C GLY A 60 10.19 -4.26 5.21
N ILE A 61 10.75 -4.09 6.41
CA ILE A 61 11.62 -2.95 6.73
C ILE A 61 12.86 -3.47 7.43
N TYR A 62 14.03 -2.98 7.02
CA TYR A 62 15.32 -3.39 7.57
C TYR A 62 16.25 -2.19 7.76
N SER A 63 16.93 -2.13 8.91
CA SER A 63 17.94 -1.14 9.25
C SER A 63 19.36 -1.70 9.10
N PRO A 64 20.03 -1.61 7.92
CA PRO A 64 21.38 -2.14 7.75
C PRO A 64 22.45 -1.32 8.48
N ILE A 65 22.18 -0.05 8.77
CA ILE A 65 23.10 0.92 9.40
C ILE A 65 22.39 1.69 10.51
N SER A 66 23.14 2.32 11.40
CA SER A 66 22.54 3.16 12.44
C SER A 66 21.80 4.34 11.78
N HIS A 67 20.53 4.53 12.15
CA HIS A 67 19.65 5.61 11.66
C HIS A 67 19.24 5.54 10.19
N GLY A 68 19.57 4.47 9.46
CA GLY A 68 19.20 4.29 8.05
C GLY A 68 18.46 2.99 7.82
N ALA A 69 17.41 3.02 6.98
CA ALA A 69 16.56 1.87 6.73
C ALA A 69 16.10 1.76 5.27
N ILE A 70 15.75 0.54 4.88
CA ILE A 70 15.17 0.19 3.59
C ILE A 70 13.77 -0.38 3.86
N MET A 71 12.83 -0.05 2.98
CA MET A 71 11.44 -0.47 3.02
C MET A 71 11.07 -1.15 1.70
N LEU A 72 10.36 -2.26 1.78
CA LEU A 72 9.80 -3.00 0.66
C LEU A 72 8.32 -3.22 0.92
N ASN A 73 7.45 -2.86 -0.03
CA ASN A 73 6.02 -3.15 0.04
C ASN A 73 5.57 -3.91 -1.21
N GLY A 74 4.73 -4.91 -1.03
CA GLY A 74 4.05 -5.63 -2.10
C GLY A 74 2.56 -5.65 -1.81
N PHE A 75 1.76 -5.31 -2.80
CA PHE A 75 0.31 -5.30 -2.70
C PHE A 75 -0.31 -6.01 -3.90
N ILE A 76 -1.24 -6.91 -3.64
CA ILE A 76 -1.99 -7.63 -4.67
C ILE A 76 -3.45 -7.57 -4.26
N SER A 77 -4.31 -7.06 -5.14
CA SER A 77 -5.76 -7.15 -5.00
C SER A 77 -6.36 -7.75 -6.27
N ARG A 78 -7.38 -8.59 -6.12
CA ARG A 78 -8.09 -9.20 -7.24
C ARG A 78 -9.56 -9.34 -6.92
N SER A 79 -10.40 -9.11 -7.94
CA SER A 79 -11.80 -9.48 -7.88
C SER A 79 -11.97 -11.00 -7.94
N ASN A 80 -12.91 -11.52 -7.16
CA ASN A 80 -13.33 -12.93 -7.19
C ASN A 80 -13.95 -13.33 -8.54
N GLU A 81 -14.47 -12.37 -9.31
CA GLU A 81 -15.09 -12.62 -10.61
C GLU A 81 -14.06 -12.88 -11.72
N VAL A 82 -12.88 -12.24 -11.64
CA VAL A 82 -11.73 -12.51 -12.53
C VAL A 82 -11.13 -13.90 -12.29
N ARG A 83 -11.24 -14.44 -11.06
CA ARG A 83 -10.80 -15.81 -10.73
C ARG A 83 -11.66 -16.90 -11.38
N SER A 84 -12.89 -16.57 -11.77
CA SER A 84 -13.89 -17.47 -12.38
C SER A 84 -13.90 -17.44 -13.92
N ASN A 85 -13.03 -16.63 -14.54
CA ASN A 85 -12.77 -16.59 -15.98
C ASN A 85 -13.95 -16.22 -16.90
N ARG A 86 -15.04 -15.59 -16.41
CA ARG A 86 -16.21 -15.23 -17.24
C ARG A 86 -17.00 -13.97 -16.85
N LYS A 87 -16.49 -13.09 -15.98
CA LYS A 87 -17.22 -11.87 -15.57
C LYS A 87 -16.31 -10.66 -15.32
N GLU A 88 -16.93 -9.49 -15.34
CA GLU A 88 -16.34 -8.17 -15.07
C GLU A 88 -15.54 -8.14 -13.76
N GLY A 89 -14.46 -7.37 -13.70
CA GLY A 89 -13.75 -7.16 -12.44
C GLY A 89 -12.38 -6.52 -12.60
N ALA A 90 -11.77 -6.20 -11.46
CA ALA A 90 -10.50 -5.49 -11.38
C ALA A 90 -9.39 -6.32 -10.72
N GLY A 91 -8.15 -6.05 -11.12
CA GLY A 91 -6.96 -6.62 -10.53
C GLY A 91 -5.86 -5.58 -10.42
N TYR A 92 -5.15 -5.59 -9.31
CA TYR A 92 -4.05 -4.67 -9.05
C TYR A 92 -2.87 -5.39 -8.43
N ARG A 93 -1.68 -5.13 -8.95
CA ARG A 93 -0.43 -5.62 -8.38
C ARG A 93 0.54 -4.46 -8.33
N PHE A 94 1.16 -4.26 -7.18
CA PHE A 94 1.98 -3.10 -6.94
C PHE A 94 3.14 -3.45 -6.03
N PHE A 95 4.30 -2.88 -6.33
CA PHE A 95 5.53 -3.08 -5.58
C PHE A 95 6.19 -1.73 -5.33
N GLU A 96 6.68 -1.52 -4.12
CA GLU A 96 7.38 -0.30 -3.71
C GLU A 96 8.72 -0.62 -3.06
N LEU A 97 9.70 0.23 -3.34
CA LEU A 97 10.99 0.28 -2.68
C LEU A 97 11.17 1.68 -2.11
N GLY A 98 11.52 1.76 -0.84
CA GLY A 98 11.83 2.99 -0.13
C GLY A 98 13.15 2.90 0.61
N VAL A 99 13.78 4.06 0.80
CA VAL A 99 14.92 4.25 1.70
C VAL A 99 14.59 5.40 2.63
N GLY A 100 15.12 5.37 3.84
CA GLY A 100 14.78 6.37 4.83
C GLY A 100 15.78 6.47 5.96
N ALA A 101 15.55 7.48 6.78
CA ALA A 101 16.27 7.68 8.03
C ALA A 101 15.29 7.60 9.21
N TYR A 102 15.81 7.22 10.37
CA TYR A 102 15.04 7.19 11.60
C TYR A 102 15.86 7.69 12.78
N HIS A 103 15.16 8.23 13.77
CA HIS A 103 15.71 8.64 15.05
C HIS A 103 14.99 7.88 16.15
N ALA A 104 15.76 7.16 16.97
CA ALA A 104 15.23 6.45 18.13
C ALA A 104 14.78 7.46 19.20
N LEU A 105 13.62 7.23 19.76
CA LEU A 105 13.08 7.97 20.90
C LEU A 105 13.01 7.01 22.10
N GLU A 106 12.84 7.54 23.31
CA GLU A 106 12.76 6.71 24.53
C GLU A 106 11.70 5.61 24.44
N ARG A 107 10.59 5.88 23.75
CA ARG A 107 9.45 4.96 23.59
C ARG A 107 9.00 4.83 22.14
N GLY A 108 9.93 4.76 21.19
CA GLY A 108 9.59 4.56 19.78
C GLY A 108 10.58 5.16 18.80
N SER A 109 10.09 5.72 17.70
CA SER A 109 10.94 6.32 16.67
C SER A 109 10.23 7.35 15.82
N ALA A 110 10.94 8.42 15.46
CA ALA A 110 10.57 9.30 14.35
C ALA A 110 11.30 8.83 13.08
N SER A 111 10.65 8.85 11.93
CA SER A 111 11.23 8.40 10.67
C SER A 111 10.79 9.23 9.49
N ILE A 112 11.60 9.23 8.44
CA ILE A 112 11.26 9.78 7.13
C ILE A 112 11.73 8.81 6.06
N PHE A 113 10.81 8.38 5.21
CA PHE A 113 11.09 7.52 4.07
C PHE A 113 10.79 8.25 2.78
N ALA A 114 11.55 7.95 1.74
CA ALA A 114 11.23 8.32 0.38
C ALA A 114 11.40 7.11 -0.52
N GLY A 115 10.60 7.00 -1.56
CA GLY A 115 10.62 5.80 -2.39
C GLY A 115 9.89 5.94 -3.71
N VAL A 116 9.96 4.83 -4.44
CA VAL A 116 9.31 4.66 -5.74
C VAL A 116 8.57 3.34 -5.77
N GLY A 117 7.39 3.37 -6.37
CA GLY A 117 6.52 2.24 -6.58
C GLY A 117 6.13 2.09 -8.04
N GLN A 118 5.95 0.85 -8.46
CA GLN A 118 5.42 0.53 -9.78
C GLN A 118 4.45 -0.64 -9.68
N GLY A 119 3.38 -0.58 -10.48
CA GLY A 119 2.44 -1.68 -10.58
C GLY A 119 1.60 -1.61 -11.84
N ASN A 120 0.61 -2.49 -11.86
CA ASN A 120 -0.31 -2.69 -12.96
C ASN A 120 -1.73 -2.76 -12.44
N LEU A 121 -2.62 -2.01 -13.07
CA LEU A 121 -4.05 -1.97 -12.80
C LEU A 121 -4.78 -2.45 -14.04
N TYR A 122 -5.54 -3.52 -13.88
CA TYR A 122 -6.27 -4.17 -14.96
C TYR A 122 -7.75 -4.23 -14.61
N ASN A 123 -8.59 -3.67 -15.47
CA ASN A 123 -10.04 -3.75 -15.38
C ASN A 123 -10.58 -4.50 -16.60
N TYR A 124 -11.50 -5.43 -16.37
CA TYR A 124 -12.22 -6.15 -17.40
C TYR A 124 -13.71 -5.80 -17.31
N TYR A 125 -14.30 -5.40 -18.44
CA TYR A 125 -15.66 -4.91 -18.57
C TYR A 125 -16.58 -5.88 -19.33
N GLY A 126 -16.13 -7.12 -19.58
CA GLY A 126 -16.86 -8.09 -20.40
C GLY A 126 -16.70 -7.83 -21.91
N ASN A 127 -17.14 -8.77 -22.75
CA ASN A 127 -17.12 -8.65 -24.22
C ASN A 127 -15.77 -8.19 -24.82
N GLU A 128 -14.64 -8.71 -24.30
CA GLU A 128 -13.28 -8.32 -24.70
C GLU A 128 -12.89 -6.86 -24.39
N ASN A 129 -13.74 -6.10 -23.71
CA ASN A 129 -13.42 -4.76 -23.24
C ASN A 129 -12.56 -4.80 -21.98
N PHE A 130 -11.39 -4.16 -22.04
CA PHE A 130 -10.45 -4.09 -20.94
C PHE A 130 -9.83 -2.70 -20.84
N SER A 131 -9.27 -2.42 -19.67
CA SER A 131 -8.38 -1.31 -19.45
C SER A 131 -7.16 -1.78 -18.67
N ASP A 132 -5.96 -1.49 -19.19
CA ASP A 132 -4.69 -1.88 -18.59
C ASP A 132 -3.79 -0.64 -18.43
N PHE A 133 -3.52 -0.29 -17.18
CA PHE A 133 -2.69 0.86 -16.83
C PHE A 133 -1.48 0.45 -16.02
N ARG A 134 -0.33 0.97 -16.44
CA ARG A 134 0.86 0.96 -15.62
C ARG A 134 0.80 2.13 -14.65
N VAL A 135 0.93 1.83 -13.37
CA VAL A 135 0.93 2.82 -12.29
C VAL A 135 2.37 3.02 -11.82
N ARG A 136 2.78 4.28 -11.62
CA ARG A 136 4.05 4.64 -10.98
C ARG A 136 3.82 5.68 -9.90
N ARG A 137 4.39 5.46 -8.73
CA ARG A 137 4.28 6.34 -7.56
C ARG A 137 5.66 6.76 -7.09
N TYR A 138 5.84 8.02 -6.77
CA TYR A 138 6.94 8.48 -5.92
C TYR A 138 6.35 8.95 -4.61
N PHE A 139 7.00 8.69 -3.49
CA PHE A 139 6.48 9.12 -2.20
C PHE A 139 7.55 9.68 -1.28
N VAL A 140 7.12 10.54 -0.37
CA VAL A 140 7.84 10.94 0.84
C VAL A 140 6.90 10.74 2.03
N GLN A 141 7.40 10.14 3.10
CA GLN A 141 6.61 9.68 4.22
C GLN A 141 7.31 9.95 5.55
N PRO A 142 7.10 11.14 6.15
CA PRO A 142 7.34 11.32 7.59
C PRO A 142 6.40 10.44 8.42
N GLY A 143 6.93 9.87 9.50
CA GLY A 143 6.18 9.05 10.43
C GLY A 143 6.71 9.13 11.84
N LEU A 144 5.82 8.97 12.81
CA LEU A 144 6.10 8.86 14.22
C LEU A 144 5.49 7.56 14.72
N ALA A 145 6.26 6.78 15.47
CA ALA A 145 5.80 5.56 16.07
C ALA A 145 6.12 5.57 17.56
N TYR A 146 5.17 5.09 18.35
CA TYR A 146 5.28 4.89 19.78
C TYR A 146 5.11 3.40 20.10
N ALA A 147 5.95 2.86 20.96
CA ALA A 147 5.86 1.50 21.44
C ALA A 147 6.17 1.47 22.94
N ASP A 148 5.26 0.87 23.70
CA ASP A 148 5.44 0.52 25.11
C ASP A 148 5.48 -1.00 25.26
N THR A 149 5.35 -1.51 26.48
CA THR A 149 5.34 -2.95 26.78
C THR A 149 4.07 -3.63 26.28
N TYR A 150 2.94 -2.93 26.25
CA TYR A 150 1.61 -3.51 25.98
C TYR A 150 1.01 -3.12 24.64
N PHE A 151 1.29 -1.90 24.17
CA PHE A 151 0.70 -1.38 22.95
C PHE A 151 1.73 -0.65 22.10
N ARG A 152 1.45 -0.62 20.81
CA ARG A 152 2.16 0.16 19.82
C ARG A 152 1.15 0.97 19.03
N CYS A 153 1.50 2.21 18.70
CA CYS A 153 0.75 3.01 17.77
C CYS A 153 1.68 3.82 16.88
N GLY A 154 1.15 4.30 15.78
CA GLY A 154 1.92 5.04 14.80
C GLY A 154 1.05 5.91 13.93
N LEU A 155 1.66 6.99 13.51
CA LEU A 155 1.11 8.02 12.64
C LEU A 155 2.10 8.27 11.51
N ALA A 156 1.64 8.32 10.28
CA ALA A 156 2.47 8.79 9.17
C ALA A 156 1.63 9.59 8.17
N LEU A 157 2.30 10.53 7.53
CA LEU A 157 1.75 11.26 6.39
C LEU A 157 2.57 10.87 5.18
N ARG A 158 1.94 10.29 4.16
CA ARG A 158 2.59 9.97 2.90
C ARG A 158 2.13 10.95 1.84
N PHE A 159 3.06 11.66 1.23
CA PHE A 159 2.83 12.50 0.08
C PHE A 159 3.22 11.73 -1.17
N SER A 160 2.23 11.32 -1.96
CA SER A 160 2.40 10.48 -3.14
C SER A 160 2.23 11.32 -4.41
N ARG A 161 3.19 11.24 -5.33
CA ARG A 161 3.03 11.67 -6.74
C ARG A 161 2.74 10.44 -7.58
N LEU A 162 1.50 10.32 -8.05
CA LEU A 162 1.01 9.19 -8.83
C LEU A 162 0.97 9.54 -10.31
N SER A 163 1.44 8.62 -11.15
CA SER A 163 1.47 8.79 -12.60
C SER A 163 1.07 7.52 -13.33
N TYR A 164 0.49 7.67 -14.51
CA TYR A 164 0.02 6.58 -15.36
C TYR A 164 0.76 6.60 -16.71
N PRO A 165 2.05 6.23 -16.74
CA PRO A 165 2.90 6.43 -17.92
C PRO A 165 2.48 5.63 -19.17
N LYS A 166 1.65 4.60 -19.00
CA LYS A 166 1.12 3.79 -20.11
C LYS A 166 -0.30 3.34 -19.75
N GLY A 167 -1.23 3.56 -20.67
CA GLY A 167 -2.60 3.07 -20.62
C GLY A 167 -2.98 2.44 -21.95
N GLN A 168 -3.80 1.40 -21.89
CA GLN A 168 -4.50 0.84 -23.04
C GLN A 168 -5.94 0.57 -22.62
N SER A 169 -6.90 0.99 -23.44
CA SER A 169 -8.31 0.76 -23.23
C SER A 169 -9.00 0.36 -24.54
N SER A 170 -10.03 -0.48 -24.45
CA SER A 170 -10.91 -0.76 -25.59
C SER A 170 -11.82 0.44 -25.87
N PHE A 171 -12.14 0.69 -27.14
CA PHE A 171 -12.95 1.84 -27.55
C PHE A 171 -14.46 1.69 -27.24
N ASP A 172 -14.90 0.49 -26.85
CA ASP A 172 -16.31 0.15 -26.63
C ASP A 172 -16.67 0.06 -25.12
N ILE A 173 -15.98 0.85 -24.31
CA ILE A 173 -16.23 0.99 -22.86
C ILE A 173 -17.33 2.03 -22.63
N ASP A 174 -18.14 1.84 -21.57
CA ASP A 174 -19.18 2.79 -21.18
C ASP A 174 -18.66 4.23 -21.08
N ALA A 175 -19.46 5.21 -21.48
CA ALA A 175 -19.05 6.61 -21.57
C ALA A 175 -18.56 7.18 -20.23
N GLN A 176 -19.11 6.73 -19.09
CA GLN A 176 -18.68 7.20 -17.76
C GLN A 176 -17.28 6.67 -17.39
N GLU A 177 -17.00 5.42 -17.75
CA GLU A 177 -15.70 4.78 -17.52
C GLU A 177 -14.64 5.37 -18.47
N LEU A 178 -15.02 5.67 -19.71
CA LEU A 178 -14.15 6.33 -20.70
C LEU A 178 -13.71 7.73 -20.25
N ASP A 179 -14.64 8.51 -19.66
CA ASP A 179 -14.32 9.83 -19.12
C ASP A 179 -13.41 9.76 -17.89
N ALA A 180 -13.60 8.75 -17.03
CA ALA A 180 -12.69 8.50 -15.90
C ALA A 180 -11.27 8.14 -16.38
N ILE A 181 -11.16 7.30 -17.42
CA ILE A 181 -9.89 6.94 -18.07
C ILE A 181 -9.22 8.17 -18.68
N ARG A 182 -9.96 8.97 -19.45
CA ARG A 182 -9.43 10.20 -20.07
C ARG A 182 -8.91 11.17 -19.02
N LYS A 183 -9.65 11.36 -17.94
CA LYS A 183 -9.21 12.22 -16.84
C LYS A 183 -7.91 11.73 -16.21
N ILE A 184 -7.73 10.42 -16.07
CA ILE A 184 -6.48 9.83 -15.58
C ILE A 184 -5.31 10.10 -16.54
N GLU A 185 -5.55 10.02 -17.84
CA GLU A 185 -4.53 10.29 -18.86
C GLU A 185 -4.18 11.78 -18.97
N GLU A 186 -5.17 12.68 -18.87
CA GLU A 186 -5.02 14.13 -19.02
C GLU A 186 -4.44 14.81 -17.76
N ASP A 187 -4.92 14.43 -16.57
CA ASP A 187 -4.57 15.11 -15.31
C ASP A 187 -3.33 14.48 -14.62
N SER A 188 -2.72 13.45 -15.20
CA SER A 188 -1.51 12.84 -14.66
C SER A 188 -0.31 13.81 -14.71
N PRO A 189 0.44 14.04 -13.61
CA PRO A 189 0.45 13.29 -12.35
C PRO A 189 -0.45 13.87 -11.24
N PHE A 190 -1.03 12.98 -10.44
CA PHE A 190 -1.81 13.33 -9.25
C PHE A 190 -0.93 13.46 -8.00
N PHE A 191 -1.29 14.38 -7.12
CA PHE A 191 -0.67 14.54 -5.80
C PHE A 191 -1.67 14.14 -4.71
N LEU A 192 -1.35 13.10 -3.96
CA LEU A 192 -2.24 12.49 -2.98
C LEU A 192 -1.59 12.53 -1.59
N PRO A 193 -2.14 13.30 -0.64
CA PRO A 193 -1.80 13.16 0.77
C PRO A 193 -2.55 11.97 1.37
N GLU A 194 -1.82 11.02 1.94
CA GLU A 194 -2.35 9.83 2.59
C GLU A 194 -2.01 9.86 4.07
N LEU A 195 -3.03 9.76 4.93
CA LEU A 195 -2.86 9.64 6.38
C LEU A 195 -2.83 8.15 6.76
N GLY A 196 -1.72 7.73 7.35
CA GLY A 196 -1.54 6.41 7.95
C GLY A 196 -1.70 6.46 9.46
N LEU A 197 -2.56 5.59 9.99
CA LEU A 197 -2.69 5.33 11.42
C LEU A 197 -2.58 3.83 11.63
N ASN A 198 -1.77 3.41 12.60
CA ASN A 198 -1.79 2.03 13.08
C ASN A 198 -1.78 1.97 14.61
N GLY A 199 -2.37 0.92 15.13
CA GLY A 199 -2.46 0.64 16.55
C GLY A 199 -2.51 -0.86 16.74
N GLY A 200 -1.78 -1.39 17.72
CA GLY A 200 -1.74 -2.82 17.95
C GLY A 200 -1.29 -3.18 19.36
N ILE A 201 -1.61 -4.41 19.76
CA ILE A 201 -1.23 -4.99 21.04
C ILE A 201 0.04 -5.82 20.84
N ILE A 202 1.02 -5.61 21.74
CA ILE A 202 2.29 -6.32 21.68
C ILE A 202 2.15 -7.66 22.43
N LEU A 203 2.25 -8.74 21.69
CA LEU A 203 2.29 -10.12 22.16
C LEU A 203 3.67 -10.71 21.82
N SER A 204 4.70 -10.22 22.51
CA SER A 204 6.11 -10.50 22.15
C SER A 204 6.34 -11.98 21.84
N PRO A 205 6.90 -12.33 20.65
CA PRO A 205 7.57 -11.42 19.71
C PRO A 205 6.66 -10.75 18.66
N PHE A 206 5.35 -10.98 18.68
CA PHE A 206 4.41 -10.55 17.65
C PHE A 206 3.64 -9.26 18.03
N VAL A 207 3.08 -8.57 17.04
CA VAL A 207 2.15 -7.46 17.28
C VAL A 207 0.89 -7.71 16.46
N LEU A 208 -0.26 -7.68 17.12
CA LEU A 208 -1.55 -7.77 16.48
C LEU A 208 -2.09 -6.35 16.27
N ALA A 209 -2.34 -5.95 15.02
CA ALA A 209 -2.84 -4.63 14.64
C ALA A 209 -4.13 -4.70 13.81
#